data_AF-A0A0B0Q289-F1
#
_entry.id   AF-A0A0B0Q289-F1
#
_cell.length_a   1.000
_cell.length_b   1.000
_cell.length_c   1.000
_cell.angle_alpha   90.00
_cell.angle_beta   90.00
_cell.angle_gamma   90.00
#
_symmetry.space_group_name_H-M   'P 1'
#
loop_
_entity.id
_entity.type
_entity.pdbx_description
1 polymer ?
#
loop_
_entity_poly.entity_id
_entity_poly.type
_entity_poly.pdbx_seq_one_letter_code
_entity_poly.pdbx_strand_id
1 'polypeptide(L)'
;MRSAMSLIELVFTIVIMGIVVMSLPLILTQVQRNDAFAMQQEAILAAKAKIGNILTYEWDHNSYDSTASRSFVLTTVSPDTELDCNGTTFRRLGHVNADSRRKCSATGASASAIGADAGDGGNFTDIDDFNGLPPTTLVVTAGEDAGTLDYIFDLNLTTSINYAEDNATYSSNGTLNDFTFNPNNAPTTPTNIKVISVTVSGGDQNITLRAFTCNIGESMLLPSRPYQ
;
A
#
# COMPACT_ATOMS: atom_id res chain seq x y z
N MET A 1 41.91 -30.73 -48.70
CA MET A 1 41.69 -29.68 -49.73
C MET A 1 41.41 -28.38 -49.01
N ARG A 2 42.24 -27.35 -49.16
CA ARG A 2 41.95 -26.01 -48.64
C ARG A 2 41.00 -25.36 -49.63
N SER A 3 39.75 -25.12 -49.23
CA SER A 3 38.79 -24.41 -50.09
C SER A 3 39.19 -22.95 -50.15
N ALA A 4 39.52 -22.45 -51.34
CA ALA A 4 39.72 -21.03 -51.56
C ALA A 4 38.34 -20.38 -51.67
N MET A 5 37.97 -19.56 -50.68
CA MET A 5 36.73 -18.79 -50.72
C MET A 5 36.77 -17.79 -51.87
N SER A 6 35.65 -17.68 -52.61
CA SER A 6 35.52 -16.69 -53.68
C SER A 6 35.48 -15.27 -53.09
N LEU A 7 36.02 -14.29 -53.82
CA LEU A 7 36.10 -12.89 -53.35
C LEU A 7 34.71 -12.30 -53.03
N ILE A 8 33.68 -12.72 -53.78
CA ILE A 8 32.29 -12.33 -53.54
C ILE A 8 31.74 -12.94 -52.24
N GLU A 9 32.07 -14.19 -51.94
CA GLU A 9 31.67 -14.89 -50.71
C GLU A 9 32.33 -14.24 -49.49
N LEU A 10 33.59 -13.81 -49.61
CA LEU A 10 34.28 -13.06 -48.57
C LEU A 10 33.61 -11.71 -48.27
N VAL A 11 33.22 -10.96 -49.31
CA VAL A 11 32.53 -9.67 -49.14
C VAL A 11 31.15 -9.87 -48.50
N PHE A 12 30.36 -10.83 -48.99
CA PHE A 12 29.06 -11.16 -48.38
C PHE A 12 29.22 -11.54 -46.90
N THR A 13 30.23 -12.35 -46.56
CA THR A 13 30.48 -12.76 -45.18
C THR A 13 30.81 -11.57 -44.27
N ILE A 14 31.66 -10.64 -44.72
CA ILE A 14 32.03 -9.45 -43.93
C ILE A 14 30.82 -8.54 -43.73
N VAL A 15 29.99 -8.35 -44.76
CA VAL A 15 28.77 -7.52 -44.67
C VAL A 15 27.76 -8.14 -43.70
N ILE A 16 27.51 -9.45 -43.80
CA ILE A 16 26.59 -10.17 -42.91
C ILE A 16 27.09 -10.09 -41.47
N MET A 17 28.38 -10.36 -41.23
CA MET A 17 28.99 -10.23 -39.90
C MET A 17 28.93 -8.78 -39.40
N GLY A 18 29.14 -7.78 -40.26
CA GLY A 18 29.01 -6.37 -39.91
C GLY A 18 27.61 -6.01 -39.41
N ILE A 19 26.56 -6.48 -40.09
CA ILE A 19 25.16 -6.26 -39.68
C ILE A 19 24.86 -6.97 -38.36
N VAL A 20 25.33 -8.22 -38.19
CA VAL A 20 25.12 -9.00 -36.96
C VAL A 20 25.85 -8.36 -35.76
N VAL A 21 27.10 -7.94 -35.93
CA VAL A 21 27.88 -7.32 -34.85
C VAL A 21 27.30 -5.96 -34.44
N MET A 22 26.68 -5.22 -35.38
CA MET A 22 25.98 -3.97 -35.04
C MET A 22 24.64 -4.21 -34.34
N SER A 23 23.94 -5.31 -34.60
CA SER A 23 22.63 -5.60 -33.98
C SER A 23 22.73 -6.24 -32.59
N LEU A 24 23.83 -6.94 -32.28
CA LEU A 24 24.04 -7.59 -30.97
C LEU A 24 23.93 -6.63 -29.76
N PRO A 25 24.59 -5.45 -29.73
CA PRO A 25 24.47 -4.51 -28.61
C PRO A 25 23.05 -3.99 -28.41
N LEU A 26 22.31 -3.77 -29.51
CA LEU A 26 20.93 -3.30 -29.47
C LEU A 26 20.00 -4.36 -28.85
N ILE A 27 20.17 -5.63 -29.24
CA ILE A 27 19.42 -6.75 -28.67
C ILE A 27 19.71 -6.88 -27.17
N LEU A 28 20.98 -6.86 -26.78
CA LEU A 28 21.37 -6.95 -25.36
C LEU A 28 20.79 -5.82 -24.53
N THR A 29 20.84 -4.57 -25.03
CA THR A 29 20.25 -3.41 -24.35
C THR A 29 18.73 -3.57 -24.22
N GLN A 30 18.06 -4.11 -25.24
CA GLN A 30 16.62 -4.34 -25.20
C GLN A 30 16.24 -5.45 -24.21
N VAL A 31 17.01 -6.54 -24.15
CA VAL A 31 16.81 -7.62 -23.17
C VAL A 31 16.96 -7.07 -21.75
N GLN A 32 18.04 -6.32 -21.48
CA GLN A 32 18.24 -5.69 -20.17
C GLN A 32 17.09 -4.76 -19.75
N ARG A 33 16.51 -4.00 -20.69
CA ARG A 33 15.33 -3.16 -20.41
C ARG A 33 14.08 -3.98 -20.10
N ASN A 34 13.88 -5.09 -20.81
CA ASN A 34 12.75 -5.98 -20.56
C ASN A 34 12.88 -6.64 -19.17
N ASP A 35 14.08 -7.09 -18.81
CA ASP A 35 14.35 -7.69 -17.50
C ASP A 35 14.13 -6.66 -16.38
N ALA A 36 14.63 -5.43 -16.55
CA ALA A 36 14.39 -4.34 -15.61
C ALA A 36 12.88 -4.04 -15.43
N PHE A 37 12.10 -4.05 -16.52
CA PHE A 37 10.66 -3.84 -16.48
C PHE A 37 9.90 -4.99 -15.80
N ALA A 38 10.33 -6.24 -16.02
CA ALA A 38 9.77 -7.39 -15.32
C ALA A 38 10.01 -7.30 -13.80
N MET A 39 11.24 -6.95 -13.40
CA MET A 39 11.58 -6.76 -11.98
C MET A 39 10.76 -5.63 -11.33
N GLN A 40 10.51 -4.53 -12.04
CA GLN A 40 9.65 -3.45 -11.53
C GLN A 40 8.21 -3.89 -11.30
N GLN A 41 7.62 -4.65 -12.24
CA GLN A 41 6.25 -5.14 -12.10
C GLN A 41 6.09 -6.07 -10.90
N GLU A 42 7.08 -6.93 -10.67
CA GLU A 42 7.09 -7.82 -9.52
C GLU A 42 7.21 -7.07 -8.19
N ALA A 43 8.12 -6.10 -8.10
CA ALA A 43 8.24 -5.23 -6.93
C ALA A 43 6.92 -4.48 -6.64
N ILE A 44 6.25 -3.97 -7.69
CA ILE A 44 4.94 -3.32 -7.57
C ILE A 44 3.88 -4.30 -7.06
N LEU A 45 3.85 -5.54 -7.58
CA LEU A 45 2.91 -6.57 -7.17
C LEU A 45 3.13 -6.96 -5.70
N ALA A 46 4.38 -7.14 -5.27
CA ALA A 46 4.74 -7.47 -3.89
C ALA A 46 4.27 -6.36 -2.93
N ALA A 47 4.54 -5.10 -3.24
CA ALA A 47 4.05 -3.98 -2.42
C ALA A 47 2.53 -3.91 -2.39
N LYS A 48 1.85 -4.14 -3.52
CA LYS A 48 0.38 -4.16 -3.57
C LYS A 48 -0.20 -5.28 -2.73
N ALA A 49 0.40 -6.47 -2.75
CA ALA A 49 -0.01 -7.59 -1.91
C ALA A 49 0.15 -7.26 -0.42
N LYS A 50 1.28 -6.64 -0.04
CA LYS A 50 1.52 -6.20 1.34
C LYS A 50 0.51 -5.13 1.79
N ILE A 51 0.26 -4.11 0.97
CA ILE A 51 -0.76 -3.09 1.24
C ILE A 51 -2.15 -3.74 1.37
N GLY A 52 -2.49 -4.66 0.48
CA GLY A 52 -3.76 -5.38 0.51
C GLY A 52 -3.94 -6.18 1.80
N ASN A 53 -2.87 -6.84 2.29
CA ASN A 53 -2.87 -7.53 3.57
C ASN A 53 -3.06 -6.57 4.74
N ILE A 54 -2.33 -5.45 4.79
CA ILE A 54 -2.48 -4.43 5.85
C ILE A 54 -3.92 -3.89 5.88
N LEU A 55 -4.50 -3.57 4.72
CA LEU A 55 -5.88 -3.07 4.62
C LEU A 55 -6.96 -4.06 5.08
N THR A 56 -6.62 -5.33 5.33
CA THR A 56 -7.56 -6.29 5.91
C THR A 56 -7.73 -6.16 7.42
N TYR A 57 -6.87 -5.40 8.10
CA TYR A 57 -6.92 -5.16 9.55
C TYR A 57 -7.78 -3.95 9.91
N GLU A 58 -8.18 -3.85 11.18
CA GLU A 58 -8.97 -2.73 11.68
C GLU A 58 -8.26 -1.39 11.45
N TRP A 59 -9.02 -0.31 11.28
CA TRP A 59 -8.41 1.00 11.05
C TRP A 59 -7.56 1.45 12.24
N ASP A 60 -7.97 1.10 13.45
CA ASP A 60 -7.36 1.44 14.73
C ASP A 60 -7.88 0.45 15.78
N HIS A 61 -7.06 0.13 16.78
CA HIS A 61 -7.37 -0.81 17.85
C HIS A 61 -8.70 -0.49 18.53
N ASN A 62 -8.99 0.80 18.75
CA ASN A 62 -10.21 1.22 19.44
C ASN A 62 -11.45 1.20 18.54
N SER A 63 -11.29 0.95 17.22
CA SER A 63 -12.40 1.02 16.27
C SER A 63 -13.39 -0.12 16.47
N TYR A 64 -12.91 -1.33 16.74
CA TYR A 64 -13.75 -2.53 16.80
C TYR A 64 -14.39 -2.71 18.17
N ASP A 65 -15.73 -2.81 18.18
CA ASP A 65 -16.49 -3.15 19.37
C ASP A 65 -16.93 -4.63 19.27
N SER A 66 -16.40 -5.45 20.18
CA SER A 66 -16.70 -6.88 20.24
C SER A 66 -18.15 -7.18 20.62
N THR A 67 -18.81 -6.31 21.39
CA THR A 67 -20.21 -6.47 21.81
C THR A 67 -21.16 -6.16 20.66
N ALA A 68 -20.84 -5.13 19.87
CA ALA A 68 -21.61 -4.76 18.68
C ALA A 68 -21.18 -5.53 17.41
N SER A 69 -20.08 -6.28 17.50
CA SER A 69 -19.43 -7.02 16.40
C SER A 69 -19.23 -6.18 15.14
N ARG A 70 -18.74 -4.94 15.32
CA ARG A 70 -18.52 -3.99 14.22
C ARG A 70 -17.56 -2.87 14.62
N SER A 71 -16.99 -2.21 13.61
CA SER A 71 -16.13 -1.05 13.82
C SER A 71 -16.90 0.27 13.76
N PHE A 72 -16.56 1.20 14.65
CA PHE A 72 -17.16 2.52 14.77
C PHE A 72 -16.23 3.61 14.25
N VAL A 73 -16.82 4.78 13.96
CA VAL A 73 -16.03 5.99 13.74
C VAL A 73 -15.49 6.48 15.09
N LEU A 74 -14.18 6.69 15.15
CA LEU A 74 -13.49 7.19 16.32
C LEU A 74 -13.42 8.72 16.33
N THR A 75 -13.24 9.30 17.51
CA THR A 75 -12.92 10.72 17.66
C THR A 75 -11.43 10.93 17.40
N THR A 76 -11.09 11.96 16.62
CA THR A 76 -9.70 12.31 16.27
C THR A 76 -9.30 13.62 16.95
N VAL A 77 -8.01 13.91 17.01
CA VAL A 77 -7.49 15.20 17.53
C VAL A 77 -7.21 16.14 16.36
N SER A 78 -8.13 16.16 15.39
CA SER A 78 -8.01 16.98 14.17
C SER A 78 -8.40 18.43 14.49
N PRO A 79 -7.77 19.43 13.84
CA PRO A 79 -8.21 20.83 13.95
C PRO A 79 -9.65 21.04 13.43
N ASP A 80 -10.20 20.12 12.63
CA ASP A 80 -11.54 20.24 12.04
C ASP A 80 -12.63 19.71 12.96
N THR A 81 -13.15 20.59 13.81
CA THR A 81 -14.29 20.29 14.70
C THR A 81 -15.57 19.88 13.96
N GLU A 82 -15.66 20.20 12.66
CA GLU A 82 -16.75 19.81 11.77
C GLU A 82 -16.92 18.30 11.61
N LEU A 83 -15.83 17.54 11.76
CA LEU A 83 -15.84 16.08 11.71
C LEU A 83 -16.02 15.44 13.09
N ASP A 84 -16.22 16.23 14.14
CA ASP A 84 -16.48 15.70 15.46
C ASP A 84 -17.81 14.96 15.53
N CYS A 85 -17.80 13.89 16.31
CA CYS A 85 -18.98 13.09 16.56
C CYS A 85 -19.97 13.86 17.42
N ASN A 86 -21.19 14.03 16.93
CA ASN A 86 -22.27 14.63 17.71
C ASN A 86 -22.65 13.70 18.88
N GLY A 87 -22.53 14.18 20.12
CA GLY A 87 -22.76 13.39 21.34
C GLY A 87 -24.20 12.92 21.58
N THR A 88 -25.19 13.37 20.79
CA THR A 88 -26.59 12.92 20.91
C THR A 88 -26.96 11.95 19.79
N THR A 89 -26.56 12.25 18.57
CA THR A 89 -26.92 11.45 17.38
C THR A 89 -25.88 10.40 17.02
N PHE A 90 -24.69 10.47 17.61
CA PHE A 90 -23.51 9.64 17.32
C PHE A 90 -23.18 9.64 15.82
N ARG A 91 -23.26 10.81 15.21
CA ARG A 91 -23.03 11.05 13.78
C ARG A 91 -22.23 12.34 13.61
N ARG A 92 -21.41 12.40 12.57
CA ARG A 92 -20.71 13.62 12.14
C ARG A 92 -21.18 14.05 10.77
N LEU A 93 -20.70 15.18 10.26
CA LEU A 93 -21.02 15.63 8.91
C LEU A 93 -20.69 14.55 7.87
N GLY A 94 -21.56 14.41 6.86
CA GLY A 94 -21.48 13.36 5.84
C GLY A 94 -22.09 12.00 6.24
N HIS A 95 -22.46 11.79 7.51
CA HIS A 95 -23.19 10.57 7.88
C HIS A 95 -24.61 10.58 7.35
N VAL A 96 -25.04 9.43 6.83
CA VAL A 96 -26.44 9.22 6.45
C VAL A 96 -27.30 9.15 7.71
N ASN A 97 -28.31 10.02 7.80
CA ASN A 97 -29.26 10.04 8.92
C ASN A 97 -30.29 8.91 8.81
N ALA A 98 -29.83 7.68 9.01
CA ALA A 98 -30.67 6.48 9.08
C ALA A 98 -30.08 5.49 10.08
N ASP A 99 -30.88 4.50 10.47
CA ASP A 99 -30.43 3.41 11.33
C ASP A 99 -29.61 2.38 10.56
N SER A 100 -28.82 1.61 11.31
CA SER A 100 -27.90 0.59 10.77
C SER A 100 -26.85 1.11 9.78
N ARG A 101 -26.67 2.44 9.68
CA ARG A 101 -25.57 3.11 8.97
C ARG A 101 -24.36 3.29 9.88
N ARG A 102 -23.24 3.70 9.29
CA ARG A 102 -22.01 4.11 9.99
C ARG A 102 -22.34 5.17 11.04
N LYS A 103 -21.84 4.94 12.26
CA LYS A 103 -22.04 5.82 13.43
C LYS A 103 -20.73 5.91 14.19
N CYS A 104 -20.61 6.97 14.96
CA CYS A 104 -19.57 7.11 15.96
C CYS A 104 -19.80 6.15 17.13
N SER A 105 -18.74 5.86 17.86
CA SER A 105 -18.86 5.08 19.09
C SER A 105 -19.71 5.82 20.13
N ALA A 106 -20.59 5.10 20.81
CA ALA A 106 -21.41 5.65 21.90
C ALA A 106 -20.58 5.92 23.17
N THR A 107 -19.43 5.26 23.31
CA THR A 107 -18.52 5.42 24.45
C THR A 107 -17.52 6.56 24.28
N GLY A 108 -17.51 7.24 23.12
CA GLY A 108 -16.59 8.35 22.84
C GLY A 108 -15.14 7.90 22.64
N ALA A 109 -14.93 6.68 22.13
CA ALA A 109 -13.60 6.17 21.82
C ALA A 109 -12.83 7.12 20.88
N SER A 110 -11.53 7.27 21.13
CA SER A 110 -10.62 8.12 20.37
C SER A 110 -9.60 7.26 19.64
N ALA A 111 -9.10 7.74 18.50
CA ALA A 111 -8.02 7.09 17.77
C ALA A 111 -6.73 7.05 18.60
N SER A 112 -5.99 5.94 18.53
CA SER A 112 -4.69 5.78 19.21
C SER A 112 -3.59 6.54 18.47
N ALA A 113 -2.36 6.51 19.02
CA ALA A 113 -1.20 7.03 18.31
C ALA A 113 -0.60 5.90 17.46
N ILE A 114 0.03 6.24 16.33
CA ILE A 114 0.65 5.22 15.46
C ILE A 114 1.69 4.41 16.22
N GLY A 115 1.53 3.09 16.20
CA GLY A 115 2.48 2.12 16.73
C GLY A 115 1.76 1.02 17.48
N ALA A 116 2.52 0.22 18.24
CA ALA A 116 1.94 -0.86 19.04
C ALA A 116 1.06 -0.29 20.17
N ASP A 117 -0.16 -0.80 20.28
CA ASP A 117 -1.11 -0.38 21.28
C ASP A 117 -1.00 -1.19 22.58
N ALA A 118 -1.47 -0.57 23.68
CA ALA A 118 -1.40 -1.17 25.00
C ALA A 118 -2.45 -2.29 25.14
N GLY A 119 -1.99 -3.54 25.13
CA GLY A 119 -2.85 -4.70 25.33
C GLY A 119 -2.78 -5.75 24.22
N ASP A 120 -2.12 -5.43 23.11
CA ASP A 120 -2.05 -6.33 21.94
C ASP A 120 -1.14 -7.54 22.15
N GLY A 121 -0.22 -7.46 23.14
CA GLY A 121 0.74 -8.52 23.41
C GLY A 121 1.67 -8.82 22.22
N GLY A 122 1.82 -7.87 21.29
CA GLY A 122 2.59 -8.02 20.05
C GLY A 122 1.83 -8.69 18.89
N ASN A 123 0.50 -8.81 18.98
CA ASN A 123 -0.32 -9.27 17.87
C ASN A 123 -0.68 -8.11 16.94
N PHE A 124 -0.85 -8.40 15.65
CA PHE A 124 -1.43 -7.48 14.68
C PHE A 124 -2.95 -7.45 14.86
N THR A 125 -3.48 -6.35 15.36
CA THR A 125 -4.93 -6.14 15.56
C THR A 125 -5.46 -5.07 14.61
N ASP A 126 -4.65 -4.08 14.28
CA ASP A 126 -5.00 -2.97 13.42
C ASP A 126 -3.92 -2.65 12.38
N ILE A 127 -4.12 -1.55 11.65
CA ILE A 127 -3.26 -1.17 10.53
C ILE A 127 -1.89 -0.69 11.00
N ASP A 128 -1.82 0.13 12.05
CA ASP A 128 -0.60 0.78 12.53
C ASP A 128 0.36 -0.12 13.28
N ASP A 129 -0.08 -1.30 13.71
CA ASP A 129 0.83 -2.36 14.17
C ASP A 129 1.89 -2.75 13.11
N PHE A 130 1.62 -2.49 11.83
CA PHE A 130 2.58 -2.73 10.75
C PHE A 130 3.64 -1.62 10.60
N ASN A 131 3.55 -0.54 11.37
CA ASN A 131 4.48 0.58 11.29
C ASN A 131 5.83 0.25 11.94
N GLY A 132 6.92 0.56 11.24
CA GLY A 132 8.26 0.48 11.83
C GLY A 132 8.77 -0.93 12.13
N LEU A 133 8.04 -1.97 11.67
CA LEU A 133 8.51 -3.35 11.73
C LEU A 133 9.78 -3.55 10.87
N PRO A 134 10.61 -4.55 11.21
CA PRO A 134 11.69 -4.97 10.34
C PRO A 134 11.20 -5.28 8.92
N PRO A 135 12.02 -5.03 7.88
CA PRO A 135 11.63 -5.34 6.52
C PRO A 135 11.21 -6.80 6.35
N THR A 136 10.12 -7.05 5.64
CA THR A 136 9.75 -8.40 5.22
C THR A 136 10.62 -8.76 4.02
N THR A 137 11.54 -9.70 4.20
CA THR A 137 12.39 -10.21 3.12
C THR A 137 11.68 -11.37 2.41
N LEU A 138 11.46 -11.21 1.11
CA LEU A 138 11.08 -12.28 0.20
C LEU A 138 12.36 -12.80 -0.42
N VAL A 139 12.68 -14.07 -0.18
CA VAL A 139 13.92 -14.71 -0.64
C VAL A 139 13.58 -15.72 -1.72
N VAL A 140 14.30 -15.65 -2.83
CA VAL A 140 14.20 -16.64 -3.90
C VAL A 140 14.89 -17.92 -3.47
N THR A 141 14.14 -19.01 -3.43
CA THR A 141 14.68 -20.34 -3.15
C THR A 141 15.03 -21.01 -4.48
N ALA A 142 16.28 -20.83 -4.92
CA ALA A 142 16.77 -21.50 -6.12
C ALA A 142 16.94 -23.02 -5.89
N GLY A 143 16.17 -23.85 -6.60
CA GLY A 143 16.32 -25.31 -6.61
C GLY A 143 15.29 -26.01 -7.50
N GLU A 144 15.62 -27.20 -8.02
CA GLU A 144 14.72 -28.02 -8.86
C GLU A 144 13.46 -28.52 -8.11
N ASP A 145 13.40 -28.32 -6.78
CA ASP A 145 12.25 -28.58 -5.91
C ASP A 145 11.36 -27.35 -5.68
N ALA A 146 11.52 -26.26 -6.45
CA ALA A 146 10.64 -25.08 -6.41
C ALA A 146 9.24 -25.41 -6.97
N GLY A 147 8.48 -26.24 -6.23
CA GLY A 147 7.13 -26.68 -6.57
C GLY A 147 6.05 -25.59 -6.46
N THR A 148 6.43 -24.32 -6.29
CA THR A 148 5.52 -23.20 -6.08
C THR A 148 6.04 -21.94 -6.76
N LEU A 149 5.11 -21.10 -7.24
CA LEU A 149 5.34 -19.75 -7.75
C LEU A 149 6.22 -18.97 -6.76
N ASP A 150 7.49 -18.78 -7.09
CA ASP A 150 8.45 -18.02 -6.30
C ASP A 150 8.80 -16.69 -7.01
N TYR A 151 9.34 -15.73 -6.26
CA TYR A 151 9.78 -14.46 -6.80
C TYR A 151 11.02 -14.64 -7.70
N ILE A 152 11.25 -13.72 -8.64
CA ILE A 152 12.37 -13.79 -9.59
C ILE A 152 13.68 -13.29 -8.93
N PHE A 153 13.58 -12.45 -7.89
CA PHE A 153 14.71 -11.92 -7.13
C PHE A 153 14.32 -11.54 -5.70
N ASP A 154 15.34 -11.38 -4.83
CA ASP A 154 15.12 -11.03 -3.43
C ASP A 154 14.58 -9.61 -3.29
N LEU A 155 13.52 -9.47 -2.49
CA LEU A 155 12.83 -8.22 -2.23
C LEU A 155 12.76 -7.95 -0.73
N ASN A 156 13.03 -6.72 -0.31
CA ASN A 156 12.79 -6.25 1.05
C ASN A 156 11.66 -5.23 1.05
N LEU A 157 10.60 -5.52 1.82
CA LEU A 157 9.43 -4.66 1.95
C LEU A 157 9.48 -3.97 3.31
N THR A 158 9.64 -2.66 3.31
CA THR A 158 9.59 -1.81 4.51
C THR A 158 8.25 -1.08 4.55
N THR A 159 7.52 -1.23 5.65
CA THR A 159 6.23 -0.56 5.85
C THR A 159 6.40 0.65 6.78
N SER A 160 5.79 1.77 6.40
CA SER A 160 5.60 2.92 7.28
C SER A 160 4.17 3.41 7.18
N ILE A 161 3.61 3.79 8.32
CA ILE A 161 2.23 4.26 8.44
C ILE A 161 2.28 5.56 9.21
N ASN A 162 1.55 6.55 8.71
CA ASN A 162 1.42 7.85 9.37
C ASN A 162 0.00 8.35 9.20
N TYR A 163 -0.43 9.24 10.09
CA TYR A 163 -1.59 10.08 9.81
C TYR A 163 -1.28 11.02 8.63
N ALA A 164 -2.33 11.45 7.92
CA ALA A 164 -2.26 12.52 6.94
C ALA A 164 -3.17 13.67 7.35
N GLU A 165 -2.82 14.90 6.98
CA GLU A 165 -3.69 16.05 7.20
C GLU A 165 -5.03 15.86 6.48
N ASP A 166 -6.09 16.16 7.21
CA ASP A 166 -7.45 16.18 6.70
C ASP A 166 -8.07 17.59 6.65
N ASN A 167 -7.33 18.64 7.05
CA ASN A 167 -7.82 20.02 7.11
C ASN A 167 -8.59 20.48 5.87
N ALA A 168 -9.88 20.77 6.05
CA ALA A 168 -10.75 21.29 4.98
C ALA A 168 -12.00 21.98 5.54
N THR A 169 -12.67 22.78 4.69
CA THR A 169 -13.97 23.35 5.05
C THR A 169 -15.10 22.36 4.74
N TYR A 170 -15.44 21.51 5.70
CA TYR A 170 -16.45 20.45 5.53
C TYR A 170 -17.91 20.93 5.60
N SER A 171 -18.15 22.11 6.16
CA SER A 171 -19.48 22.67 6.40
C SER A 171 -20.09 23.41 5.20
N SER A 172 -19.33 23.59 4.11
CA SER A 172 -19.85 24.25 2.91
C SER A 172 -20.82 23.34 2.15
N ASN A 173 -22.04 23.82 1.86
CA ASN A 173 -23.04 23.17 1.00
C ASN A 173 -22.60 23.15 -0.49
N GLY A 174 -21.40 22.67 -0.80
CA GLY A 174 -20.78 22.71 -2.12
C GLY A 174 -19.54 21.83 -2.25
N THR A 175 -18.68 22.13 -3.22
CA THR A 175 -17.39 21.46 -3.40
C THR A 175 -16.53 21.63 -2.15
N LEU A 176 -15.87 20.55 -1.71
CA LEU A 176 -14.86 20.58 -0.67
C LEU A 176 -13.69 21.47 -1.16
N ASN A 177 -13.73 22.75 -0.80
CA ASN A 177 -12.68 23.70 -1.12
C ASN A 177 -11.53 23.51 -0.11
N ASP A 178 -10.30 23.70 -0.58
CA ASP A 178 -9.08 23.75 0.23
C ASP A 178 -8.59 22.41 0.83
N PHE A 179 -9.23 21.27 0.53
CA PHE A 179 -8.66 19.96 0.86
C PHE A 179 -7.49 19.64 -0.06
N THR A 180 -6.30 19.50 0.53
CA THR A 180 -5.10 19.05 -0.18
C THR A 180 -4.58 17.78 0.47
N PHE A 181 -4.77 16.64 -0.21
CA PHE A 181 -4.20 15.39 0.26
C PHE A 181 -2.68 15.38 0.09
N ASN A 182 -1.95 15.48 1.19
CA ASN A 182 -0.49 15.38 1.22
C ASN A 182 -0.04 14.13 1.98
N PRO A 183 0.31 13.02 1.30
CA PRO A 183 0.72 11.78 1.95
C PRO A 183 2.13 11.84 2.59
N ASN A 184 2.88 12.92 2.35
CA ASN A 184 4.20 13.12 2.95
C ASN A 184 4.12 13.93 4.25
N ASN A 185 2.98 14.57 4.52
CA ASN A 185 2.75 15.19 5.80
C ASN A 185 2.37 14.10 6.81
N ALA A 186 3.04 14.07 7.95
CA ALA A 186 2.85 13.08 9.01
C ALA A 186 2.56 13.80 10.33
N PRO A 187 1.33 14.29 10.55
CA PRO A 187 0.94 14.87 11.82
C PRO A 187 1.19 13.89 12.97
N THR A 188 1.67 14.40 14.10
CA THR A 188 1.87 13.60 15.31
C THR A 188 0.56 13.33 16.05
N THR A 189 -0.49 14.07 15.72
CA THR A 189 -1.84 13.92 16.31
C THR A 189 -2.72 13.06 15.41
N PRO A 190 -3.58 12.20 15.99
CA PRO A 190 -4.50 11.38 15.21
C PRO A 190 -5.47 12.22 14.36
N THR A 191 -5.53 11.91 13.07
CA THR A 191 -6.47 12.49 12.09
C THR A 191 -7.39 11.39 11.51
N ASN A 192 -8.30 11.75 10.61
CA ASN A 192 -9.22 10.77 10.01
C ASN A 192 -8.60 9.91 8.90
N ILE A 193 -7.36 10.16 8.51
CA ILE A 193 -6.72 9.48 7.37
C ILE A 193 -5.38 8.88 7.82
N LYS A 194 -5.23 7.57 7.66
CA LYS A 194 -3.93 6.88 7.79
C LYS A 194 -3.39 6.59 6.38
N VAL A 195 -2.12 6.89 6.15
CA VAL A 195 -1.40 6.60 4.90
C VAL A 195 -0.45 5.45 5.14
N ILE A 196 -0.60 4.41 4.33
CA ILE A 196 0.24 3.21 4.33
C ILE A 196 1.24 3.36 3.19
N SER A 197 2.52 3.35 3.51
CA SER A 197 3.61 3.41 2.54
C SER A 197 4.44 2.13 2.63
N VAL A 198 4.51 1.39 1.53
CA VAL A 198 5.36 0.20 1.41
C VAL A 198 6.46 0.51 0.42
N THR A 199 7.69 0.55 0.92
CA THR A 199 8.91 0.70 0.12
C THR A 199 9.50 -0.67 -0.15
N VAL A 200 9.67 -0.99 -1.43
CA VAL A 200 10.27 -2.23 -1.91
C VAL A 200 11.66 -1.93 -2.40
N SER A 201 12.66 -2.60 -1.81
CA SER A 201 14.07 -2.49 -2.17
C SER A 201 14.69 -3.85 -2.48
N GLY A 202 15.38 -3.96 -3.62
CA GLY A 202 16.03 -5.20 -4.09
C GLY A 202 16.22 -5.16 -5.61
N GLY A 203 17.24 -5.84 -6.14
CA GLY A 203 17.48 -5.94 -7.60
C GLY A 203 17.47 -4.59 -8.36
N ASP A 204 18.17 -3.59 -7.82
CA ASP A 204 18.19 -2.18 -8.28
C ASP A 204 16.88 -1.39 -8.15
N GLN A 205 15.82 -1.98 -7.61
CA GLN A 205 14.55 -1.30 -7.37
C GLN A 205 14.55 -0.57 -6.02
N ASN A 206 13.95 0.62 -6.03
CA ASN A 206 13.58 1.36 -4.82
C ASN A 206 12.25 2.09 -5.08
N ILE A 207 11.15 1.35 -4.95
CA ILE A 207 9.81 1.83 -5.31
C ILE A 207 8.98 1.95 -4.04
N THR A 208 8.32 3.08 -3.84
CA THR A 208 7.36 3.26 -2.75
C THR A 208 5.96 3.34 -3.30
N LEU A 209 5.11 2.37 -2.93
CA LEU A 209 3.68 2.45 -3.17
C LEU A 209 2.99 2.98 -1.91
N ARG A 210 1.97 3.81 -2.13
CA ARG A 210 1.17 4.41 -1.07
C ARG A 210 -0.30 4.10 -1.28
N ALA A 211 -0.97 3.80 -0.18
CA ALA A 211 -2.42 3.74 -0.09
C ALA A 211 -2.87 4.56 1.13
N PHE A 212 -4.16 4.85 1.21
CA PHE A 212 -4.74 5.51 2.35
C PHE A 212 -6.01 4.78 2.78
N THR A 213 -6.33 4.94 4.05
CA THR A 213 -7.57 4.45 4.66
C THR A 213 -8.12 5.53 5.56
N CYS A 214 -9.44 5.55 5.72
CA CYS A 214 -10.13 6.59 6.44
C CYS A 214 -10.93 6.01 7.62
N ASN A 215 -10.99 6.77 8.71
CA ASN A 215 -11.82 6.51 9.89
C ASN A 215 -13.31 6.62 9.54
N ILE A 216 -13.90 5.64 8.85
CA ILE A 216 -15.30 5.70 8.40
C ILE A 216 -16.20 4.69 9.11
N GLY A 217 -15.62 3.80 9.92
CA GLY A 217 -16.34 2.71 10.57
C GLY A 217 -17.13 1.83 9.61
N GLU A 218 -17.99 0.99 10.17
CA GLU A 218 -18.77 0.01 9.43
C GLU A 218 -20.28 0.28 9.47
N SER A 219 -20.95 -0.18 8.41
CA SER A 219 -22.40 -0.19 8.33
C SER A 219 -22.91 -1.54 8.80
N MET A 220 -23.88 -1.57 9.71
CA MET A 220 -24.47 -2.84 10.18
C MET A 220 -25.14 -3.64 9.04
N LEU A 221 -25.60 -2.96 7.99
CA LEU A 221 -26.19 -3.61 6.82
C LEU A 221 -25.17 -4.34 5.92
N LEU A 222 -23.89 -4.00 6.04
CA LEU A 222 -22.80 -4.53 5.22
C LEU A 222 -21.58 -4.70 6.15
N PRO A 223 -21.60 -5.69 7.07
CA PRO A 223 -20.44 -5.98 7.90
C PRO A 223 -19.28 -6.32 6.97
N SER A 224 -18.17 -5.58 7.11
CA SER A 224 -17.10 -5.66 6.11
C SER A 224 -16.27 -6.95 6.24
N ARG A 225 -16.43 -7.64 7.37
CA ARG A 225 -15.69 -8.86 7.74
C ARG A 225 -16.64 -9.99 8.19
N PRO A 226 -17.25 -10.74 7.26
CA PRO A 226 -18.10 -11.89 7.61
C PRO A 226 -17.33 -13.13 8.11
N TYR A 227 -15.99 -13.07 8.17
CA TYR A 227 -15.14 -14.19 8.54
C TYR A 227 -14.03 -13.73 9.50
N GLN A 228 -14.37 -13.57 10.77
CA GLN A 228 -13.44 -13.76 11.89
C GLN A 228 -14.09 -14.75 12.86
#